data_AF-A0AAE8W0D6-F1
#
_entry.id   AF-A0AAE8W0D6-F1
#
_cell.length_a   1.000
_cell.length_b   1.000
_cell.length_c   1.000
_cell.angle_alpha   90.00
_cell.angle_beta   90.00
_cell.angle_gamma   90.00
#
_symmetry.space_group_name_H-M   'P 1'
#
loop_
_entity.id
_entity.type
_entity.pdbx_description
1 polymer ?
#
loop_
_entity_poly.entity_id
_entity_poly.type
_entity_poly.pdbx_seq_one_letter_code
_entity_poly.pdbx_strand_id
1 'polypeptide(L)' 'MDEPPVLSLPRPDPEAPTDCEVCAELVRQRTEAAKRGDMSRVSDFNVLIRSHHPVRRELRRW' A
#
# COMPACT_ATOMS: atom_id res chain seq x y z
N MET A 1 -0.78 -22.60 27.93
CA MET A 1 -0.33 -22.10 26.62
C MET A 1 -1.59 -21.61 25.95
N ASP A 2 -1.73 -20.30 25.78
CA ASP A 2 -2.89 -19.74 25.09
C ASP A 2 -2.90 -20.17 23.62
N GLU A 3 -4.10 -20.27 23.05
CA GLU A 3 -4.27 -20.56 21.62
C GLU A 3 -3.63 -19.43 20.80
N PRO A 4 -2.80 -19.76 19.78
CA PRO A 4 -2.15 -18.74 18.97
C PRO A 4 -3.19 -17.88 18.24
N PRO A 5 -3.00 -16.55 18.19
CA PRO A 5 -3.93 -15.68 17.50
C PRO A 5 -3.95 -15.98 16.01
N VAL A 6 -5.15 -16.08 15.44
CA VAL A 6 -5.34 -16.20 13.99
C VAL A 6 -5.19 -14.82 13.36
N LEU A 7 -4.19 -14.67 12.48
CA LEU A 7 -3.95 -13.43 11.73
C LEU A 7 -4.60 -13.51 10.34
N SER A 8 -5.30 -12.45 9.95
CA SER A 8 -5.78 -12.28 8.57
C SER A 8 -4.64 -11.99 7.61
N LEU A 9 -4.86 -12.28 6.32
CA LEU A 9 -3.89 -11.98 5.27
C LEU A 9 -3.60 -10.47 5.18
N PRO A 10 -2.36 -10.08 4.84
CA PRO A 10 -2.03 -8.69 4.56
C PRO A 10 -2.93 -8.11 3.46
N ARG A 11 -3.28 -6.84 3.61
CA ARG A 11 -4.04 -6.13 2.56
C ARG A 11 -3.20 -6.07 1.28
N PRO A 12 -3.81 -6.27 0.10
CA PRO A 12 -3.10 -6.11 -1.16
C PRO A 12 -2.49 -4.72 -1.33
N ASP A 13 -1.47 -4.66 -2.18
CA ASP A 13 -0.86 -3.41 -2.60
C ASP A 13 -1.89 -2.48 -3.24
N PRO A 14 -1.77 -1.16 -3.01
CA PRO A 14 -2.72 -0.21 -3.55
C PRO A 14 -2.57 -0.10 -5.07
N GLU A 15 -3.71 0.02 -5.74
CA GLU A 15 -3.80 0.42 -7.13
C GLU A 15 -3.81 1.96 -7.20
N ALA A 16 -3.05 2.51 -8.15
CA ALA A 16 -3.07 3.95 -8.43
C ALA A 16 -4.31 4.28 -9.28
N PRO A 17 -5.04 5.36 -8.97
CA PRO A 17 -6.04 5.91 -9.87
C PRO A 17 -5.42 6.29 -11.22
N THR A 18 -6.14 6.06 -12.32
CA THR A 18 -5.66 6.34 -13.68
C THR A 18 -5.62 7.83 -14.01
N ASP A 19 -6.29 8.66 -13.22
CA ASP A 19 -6.45 10.11 -13.40
C ASP A 19 -5.48 10.94 -12.52
N CYS A 20 -4.54 10.29 -11.83
CA CYS A 20 -3.59 10.96 -10.95
C CYS A 20 -2.13 10.72 -11.39
N GLU A 21 -1.51 11.76 -11.95
CA GLU A 21 -0.11 11.72 -12.40
C GLU A 21 0.86 11.43 -11.25
N VAL A 22 0.57 11.94 -10.04
CA VAL A 22 1.39 11.69 -8.85
C VAL A 22 1.40 10.19 -8.50
N CYS A 23 0.23 9.54 -8.51
CA CYS A 23 0.15 8.11 -8.23
C CYS A 23 0.76 7.27 -9.36
N ALA A 24 0.64 7.69 -10.62
CA ALA A 24 1.30 7.03 -11.73
C ALA A 24 2.83 7.06 -11.56
N GLU A 25 3.39 8.19 -11.17
CA GLU A 25 4.83 8.32 -10.91
C GLU A 25 5.27 7.49 -9.69
N LEU A 26 4.49 7.48 -8.60
CA LEU A 26 4.76 6.61 -7.45
C LEU A 26 4.74 5.12 -7.81
N VAL A 27 3.84 4.68 -8.71
CA VAL A 27 3.82 3.30 -9.21
C VAL A 27 5.06 2.99 -10.04
N ARG A 28 5.52 3.94 -10.85
CA ARG A 28 6.77 3.78 -11.62
C ARG A 28 7.96 3.60 -10.68
N GLN A 29 8.09 4.45 -9.67
CA GLN A 29 9.17 4.36 -8.67
C GLN A 29 9.09 3.08 -7.83
N ARG A 30 7.88 2.66 -7.45
CA ARG A 30 7.64 1.37 -6.79
C ARG A 30 8.12 0.19 -7.62
N THR A 31 7.83 0.21 -8.91
CA THR A 31 8.25 -0.86 -9.84
C THR A 31 9.77 -0.93 -9.95
N GLU A 32 10.45 0.22 -10.02
CA GLU A 32 11.91 0.27 -10.03
C GLU A 32 12.55 -0.19 -8.70
N ALA A 33 11.95 0.17 -7.56
CA ALA A 33 12.40 -0.31 -6.26
C ALA A 33 12.23 -1.84 -6.14
N ALA A 34 11.10 -2.39 -6.61
CA ALA A 34 10.86 -3.83 -6.63
C ALA A 34 11.88 -4.57 -7.50
N LYS A 35 12.22 -4.04 -8.69
CA LYS A 35 13.27 -4.61 -9.56
C LYS A 35 14.64 -4.63 -8.89
N ARG A 36 14.93 -3.66 -8.02
CA ARG A 36 16.18 -3.58 -7.24
C ARG A 36 16.16 -4.42 -5.97
N GLY A 37 15.03 -5.03 -5.62
CA GLY A 37 14.84 -5.77 -4.37
C GLY A 37 14.67 -4.87 -3.13
N ASP A 38 14.44 -3.57 -3.31
CA ASP A 38 14.26 -2.60 -2.22
C ASP A 38 12.80 -2.62 -1.73
N MET A 39 12.45 -3.67 -0.99
CA MET A 39 11.09 -3.87 -0.47
C MET A 39 10.70 -2.84 0.60
N SER A 40 11.68 -2.18 1.24
CA SER A 40 11.42 -1.04 2.14
C SER A 40 10.80 0.11 1.36
N ARG A 41 11.44 0.52 0.26
CA ARG A 41 10.88 1.58 -0.61
C ARG A 41 9.56 1.19 -1.24
N VAL A 42 9.37 -0.07 -1.64
CA VAL A 42 8.08 -0.55 -2.15
C VAL A 42 6.97 -0.29 -1.14
N SER A 43 7.22 -0.60 0.14
CA SER A 43 6.28 -0.32 1.22
C SER A 43 6.02 1.18 1.39
N ASP A 44 7.06 2.02 1.35
CA ASP A 44 6.92 3.48 1.46
C ASP A 44 6.05 4.05 0.35
N PHE A 45 6.26 3.63 -0.90
CA PHE A 45 5.43 4.04 -2.03
C PHE A 45 3.98 3.56 -1.88
N ASN A 46 3.76 2.35 -1.35
CA ASN A 46 2.42 1.85 -1.06
C ASN A 46 1.72 2.68 0.04
N VAL A 47 2.45 3.24 1.00
CA VAL A 47 1.89 4.17 2.00
C VAL A 47 1.56 5.52 1.36
N LEU A 48 2.43 6.05 0.50
CA LEU A 48 2.23 7.33 -0.19
C LEU A 48 1.00 7.29 -1.12
N ILE A 49 0.84 6.23 -1.91
CA ILE A 49 -0.32 6.05 -2.80
C ILE A 49 -1.62 6.04 -1.97
N ARG A 50 -1.66 5.30 -0.86
CA ARG A 50 -2.84 5.23 0.03
C ARG A 50 -3.14 6.55 0.73
N SER A 51 -2.10 7.32 1.06
CA SER A 51 -2.25 8.61 1.73
C SER A 51 -2.75 9.69 0.76
N HIS A 52 -2.36 9.59 -0.51
CA HIS A 52 -2.76 10.54 -1.53
C HIS A 52 -4.22 10.38 -1.97
N HIS A 53 -4.68 9.12 -2.14
CA HIS A 53 -6.08 8.79 -2.36
C HIS A 53 -6.61 7.94 -1.21
N PRO A 54 -6.99 8.57 -0.09
CA PRO A 54 -7.60 7.84 1.00
C PRO A 54 -8.94 7.31 0.50
N VAL A 55 -9.06 5.99 0.35
CA VAL A 55 -10.38 5.35 0.33
C VAL A 55 -11.03 5.78 1.63
N ARG A 56 -12.15 6.52 1.55
CA ARG A 56 -12.90 6.96 2.73
C ARG A 56 -13.07 5.73 3.61
N ARG A 57 -12.39 5.72 4.77
CA ARG A 57 -12.57 4.66 5.76
C ARG A 57 -14.06 4.68 6.08
N GLU A 58 -14.81 3.67 5.66
CA GLU A 58 -15.96 3.29 6.44
C GLU A 58 -15.45 3.16 7.86
N LEU A 59 -15.98 4.03 8.69
CA LEU A 59 -15.46 4.40 9.99
C LEU A 59 -15.08 3.13 10.74
N ARG A 60 -13.90 3.16 11.37
CA ARG A 60 -13.63 2.27 12.51
C ARG A 60 -14.78 2.44 13.50
N ARG A 61 -15.82 1.60 13.40
CA ARG A 61 -16.76 1.33 14.48
C ARG A 61 -15.97 0.47 15.45
N TRP A 62 -15.32 1.17 16.38
CA TRP A 62 -14.90 0.59 17.65
C TRP A 62 -16.14 0.45 18.53
#